data_AF-A0A7S4QQ42-F1
#
_entry.id   AF-A0A7S4QQ42-F1
#
_cell.length_a   1.000
_cell.length_b   1.000
_cell.length_c   1.000
_cell.angle_alpha   90.00
_cell.angle_beta   90.00
_cell.angle_gamma   90.00
#
_symmetry.space_group_name_H-M   'P 1'
#
loop_
_entity.id
_entity.type
_entity.pdbx_description
1 polymer ?
#
loop_
_entity_poly.entity_id
_entity_poly.type
_entity_poly.pdbx_seq_one_letter_code
_entity_poly.pdbx_strand_id
1 'polypeptide(L)'
;EEKRQELLSSLSNAGVDLAQVPKEELENGDGEVLAALKQWHSYLERLQKTGNNKRVDEMDDLRSRIEAWRSDMAVQFRMAPASVMEEHAVVKIAYTVASMGVGVRVNKDALFAAGVRSGGLDALVATLVEWMDEKNKKNEVEGSGNNKTASGTGKVTKPMSFQTHTFKPSKSWEYAVYKPNKKTGLATWESSYNRFLAGEHAQTIAMTPANGRPIQVGTVVGHILDGLTHGREVDLKRLSSESTPPNEEEWDKLLMCESETGFDITGDPSTSGVDGGHFVMKDFLCPVMGNAFVMKDYTERSEEEKAEFSKWCGVLKWYMSLRRAGYIPSFDSQILV
;
A
#
# COMPACT_ATOMS: atom_id res chain seq x y z
N GLU A 1 -29.82 -12.03 4.19
CA GLU A 1 -29.99 -13.32 3.53
C GLU A 1 -29.59 -13.28 2.06
N GLU A 2 -30.24 -12.48 1.20
CA GLU A 2 -29.88 -12.35 -0.23
C GLU A 2 -28.39 -12.01 -0.47
N LYS A 3 -27.88 -10.94 0.17
CA LYS A 3 -26.44 -10.56 0.09
C LYS A 3 -25.47 -11.65 0.55
N ARG A 4 -25.90 -12.51 1.48
CA ARG A 4 -25.10 -13.62 2.00
C ARG A 4 -25.03 -14.72 0.94
N GLN A 5 -26.17 -15.09 0.37
CA GLN A 5 -26.24 -16.08 -0.70
C GLN A 5 -25.48 -15.64 -1.96
N GLU A 6 -25.58 -14.37 -2.35
CA GLU A 6 -24.79 -13.78 -3.44
C GLU A 6 -23.28 -13.90 -3.19
N LEU A 7 -22.83 -13.58 -1.97
CA LEU A 7 -21.43 -13.71 -1.58
C LEU A 7 -20.95 -15.16 -1.69
N LEU A 8 -21.69 -16.12 -1.11
CA LEU A 8 -21.32 -17.52 -1.11
C LEU A 8 -21.32 -18.11 -2.53
N SER A 9 -22.29 -17.72 -3.35
CA SER A 9 -22.32 -18.11 -4.77
C SER A 9 -21.13 -17.53 -5.54
N SER A 10 -20.79 -16.26 -5.32
CA SER A 10 -19.63 -15.63 -5.95
C SER A 10 -18.32 -16.33 -5.59
N LEU A 11 -18.12 -16.67 -4.31
CA LEU A 11 -16.93 -17.40 -3.85
C LEU A 11 -16.88 -18.83 -4.42
N SER A 12 -18.00 -19.54 -4.41
CA SER A 12 -18.08 -20.88 -5.00
C SER A 12 -17.79 -20.86 -6.50
N ASN A 13 -18.30 -19.87 -7.24
CA ASN A 13 -18.02 -19.70 -8.66
C ASN A 13 -16.55 -19.36 -8.94
N ALA A 14 -15.88 -18.71 -7.98
CA ALA A 14 -14.46 -18.43 -8.02
C ALA A 14 -13.58 -19.64 -7.63
N GLY A 15 -14.18 -20.80 -7.34
CA GLY A 15 -13.49 -22.04 -7.02
C GLY A 15 -13.09 -22.19 -5.54
N VAL A 16 -13.65 -21.37 -4.64
CA VAL A 16 -13.40 -21.48 -3.21
C VAL A 16 -14.11 -22.71 -2.63
N ASP A 17 -13.38 -23.57 -1.93
CA ASP A 17 -13.97 -24.64 -1.14
C ASP A 17 -14.59 -24.08 0.15
N LEU A 18 -15.91 -23.87 0.12
CA LEU A 18 -16.66 -23.37 1.27
C LEU A 18 -16.65 -24.33 2.46
N ALA A 19 -16.29 -25.61 2.30
CA ALA A 19 -16.19 -26.55 3.41
C ALA A 19 -15.03 -26.21 4.37
N GLN A 20 -14.03 -25.45 3.90
CA GLN A 20 -12.90 -24.98 4.73
C GLN A 20 -13.22 -23.68 5.48
N VAL A 21 -14.38 -23.06 5.23
CA VAL A 21 -14.79 -21.82 5.91
C VAL A 21 -15.52 -22.18 7.20
N PRO A 22 -15.23 -21.50 8.34
CA PRO A 22 -15.95 -21.74 9.59
C PRO A 22 -17.46 -21.59 9.43
N LYS A 23 -18.23 -22.55 9.97
CA LYS A 23 -19.70 -22.59 9.82
C LYS A 23 -20.37 -21.29 10.30
N GLU A 24 -19.90 -20.74 11.41
CA GLU A 24 -20.40 -19.48 11.96
C GLU A 24 -20.23 -18.31 10.98
N GLU A 25 -19.12 -18.26 10.24
CA GLU A 25 -18.92 -17.23 9.21
C GLU A 25 -19.87 -17.43 8.03
N LEU A 26 -20.10 -18.67 7.59
CA LEU A 26 -21.04 -19.00 6.51
C LEU A 26 -22.49 -18.66 6.85
N GLU A 27 -22.88 -18.89 8.10
CA GLU A 27 -24.21 -18.58 8.64
C GLU A 27 -24.41 -17.07 8.79
N ASN A 28 -23.43 -16.36 9.35
CA ASN A 28 -23.49 -14.91 9.54
C ASN A 28 -23.26 -14.12 8.25
N GLY A 29 -22.59 -14.72 7.27
CA GLY A 29 -22.18 -14.05 6.02
C GLY A 29 -21.05 -13.03 6.20
N ASP A 30 -20.33 -13.11 7.32
CA ASP A 30 -19.24 -12.20 7.67
C ASP A 30 -18.27 -12.92 8.61
N GLY A 31 -17.01 -12.49 8.60
CA GLY A 31 -15.93 -13.09 9.36
C GLY A 31 -14.58 -12.93 8.67
N GLU A 32 -13.52 -13.32 9.35
CA GLU A 32 -12.15 -13.06 8.91
C GLU A 32 -11.78 -13.86 7.65
N VAL A 33 -12.18 -15.13 7.60
CA VAL A 33 -11.91 -16.04 6.49
C VAL A 33 -12.68 -15.58 5.25
N LEU A 34 -13.98 -15.33 5.39
CA LEU A 34 -14.83 -14.83 4.31
C LEU A 34 -14.37 -13.45 3.81
N ALA A 35 -13.99 -12.55 4.72
CA ALA A 35 -13.51 -11.21 4.37
C ALA A 35 -12.25 -11.27 3.51
N ALA A 36 -11.28 -12.12 3.86
CA ALA A 36 -10.04 -12.30 3.13
C ALA A 36 -10.28 -12.87 1.73
N LEU A 37 -11.03 -13.96 1.63
CA LEU A 37 -11.35 -14.62 0.36
C LEU A 37 -12.15 -13.69 -0.57
N LYS A 38 -13.15 -13.00 -0.02
CA LYS A 38 -13.93 -11.99 -0.76
C LYS A 38 -13.01 -10.89 -1.31
N GLN A 39 -12.16 -10.33 -0.46
CA GLN A 39 -11.26 -9.24 -0.86
C GLN A 39 -10.33 -9.69 -1.99
N TRP A 40 -9.76 -10.89 -1.89
CA TRP A 40 -8.89 -11.45 -2.92
C TRP A 40 -9.62 -11.61 -4.26
N HIS A 41 -10.72 -12.37 -4.29
CA HIS A 41 -11.40 -12.69 -5.55
C HIS A 41 -12.07 -11.46 -6.18
N SER A 42 -12.70 -10.58 -5.39
CA SER A 42 -13.26 -9.33 -5.91
C SER A 42 -12.18 -8.40 -6.47
N TYR A 43 -10.97 -8.42 -5.89
CA TYR A 43 -9.86 -7.62 -6.40
C TYR A 43 -9.32 -8.16 -7.73
N LEU A 44 -9.13 -9.47 -7.87
CA LEU A 44 -8.74 -10.10 -9.13
C LEU A 44 -9.79 -9.88 -10.23
N GLU A 45 -11.07 -10.09 -9.93
CA GLU A 45 -12.17 -9.85 -10.87
C GLU A 45 -12.18 -8.39 -11.36
N ARG A 46 -11.95 -7.43 -10.44
CA ARG A 46 -11.83 -6.01 -10.80
C ARG A 46 -10.64 -5.76 -11.72
N LEU A 47 -9.47 -6.36 -11.45
CA LEU A 47 -8.29 -6.21 -12.31
C LEU A 47 -8.56 -6.75 -13.72
N GLN A 48 -9.15 -7.95 -13.82
CA GLN A 48 -9.57 -8.56 -15.09
C GLN A 48 -10.55 -7.66 -15.86
N LYS A 49 -11.58 -7.14 -15.19
CA LYS A 49 -12.55 -6.20 -15.80
C LYS A 49 -11.90 -4.92 -16.31
N THR A 50 -10.83 -4.46 -15.66
CA THR A 50 -10.06 -3.30 -16.10
C THR A 50 -8.97 -3.62 -17.13
N GLY A 51 -8.87 -4.88 -17.58
CA GLY A 51 -7.87 -5.33 -18.56
C GLY A 51 -6.46 -5.48 -17.99
N ASN A 52 -6.28 -5.41 -16.67
CA ASN A 52 -4.97 -5.49 -16.02
C ASN A 52 -4.55 -6.96 -15.79
N ASN A 53 -4.48 -7.72 -16.88
CA ASN A 53 -4.20 -9.16 -16.83
C ASN A 53 -2.78 -9.47 -16.33
N LYS A 54 -1.79 -8.65 -16.71
CA LYS A 54 -0.42 -8.78 -16.19
C LYS A 54 -0.40 -8.78 -14.66
N ARG A 55 -1.18 -7.89 -14.04
CA ARG A 55 -1.26 -7.81 -12.58
C ARG A 55 -1.97 -9.01 -11.95
N VAL A 56 -2.95 -9.58 -12.64
CA VAL A 56 -3.61 -10.83 -12.22
C VAL A 56 -2.59 -11.96 -12.24
N ASP A 57 -1.84 -12.11 -13.34
CA ASP A 57 -0.79 -13.13 -13.48
C ASP A 57 0.30 -12.98 -12.41
N GLU A 58 0.73 -11.75 -12.10
CA GLU A 58 1.66 -11.48 -11.00
C GLU A 58 1.13 -11.96 -9.64
N MET A 59 -0.16 -11.72 -9.37
CA MET A 59 -0.79 -12.11 -8.11
C MET A 59 -1.00 -13.62 -8.02
N ASP A 60 -1.34 -14.26 -9.12
CA ASP A 60 -1.49 -15.71 -9.21
C ASP A 60 -0.13 -16.41 -9.06
N ASP A 61 0.94 -15.92 -9.70
CA ASP A 61 2.31 -16.42 -9.51
C ASP A 61 2.75 -16.32 -8.03
N LEU A 62 2.52 -15.16 -7.39
CA LEU A 62 2.83 -15.00 -5.97
C LEU A 62 2.06 -16.01 -5.10
N ARG A 63 0.75 -16.15 -5.33
CA ARG A 63 -0.07 -17.11 -4.59
C ARG A 63 0.43 -18.53 -4.80
N SER A 64 0.73 -18.94 -6.03
CA SER A 64 1.26 -20.27 -6.33
C SER A 64 2.61 -20.54 -5.68
N ARG A 65 3.50 -19.55 -5.58
CA ARG A 65 4.76 -19.70 -4.83
C ARG A 65 4.54 -19.89 -3.34
N ILE A 66 3.59 -19.16 -2.75
CA ILE A 66 3.21 -19.33 -1.34
C ILE A 66 2.58 -20.72 -1.11
N GLU A 67 1.73 -21.19 -2.02
CA GLU A 67 1.10 -22.52 -1.96
C GLU A 67 2.12 -23.65 -2.14
N ALA A 68 3.11 -23.48 -3.03
CA ALA A 68 4.20 -24.42 -3.21
C ALA A 68 5.03 -24.53 -1.91
N TRP A 69 5.46 -23.40 -1.35
CA TRP A 69 6.13 -23.39 -0.04
C TRP A 69 5.28 -24.06 1.04
N ARG A 70 3.97 -23.75 1.11
CA ARG A 70 3.05 -24.36 2.07
C ARG A 70 2.99 -25.88 1.91
N SER A 71 2.98 -26.36 0.68
CA SER A 71 2.95 -27.80 0.34
C SER A 71 4.26 -28.49 0.74
N ASP A 72 5.41 -27.87 0.47
CA ASP A 72 6.72 -28.39 0.87
C ASP A 72 6.84 -28.51 2.39
N MET A 73 6.39 -27.50 3.13
CA MET A 73 6.35 -27.54 4.59
C MET A 73 5.37 -28.60 5.11
N ALA A 74 4.23 -28.79 4.45
CA ALA A 74 3.26 -29.80 4.83
C ALA A 74 3.85 -31.22 4.72
N VAL A 75 4.61 -31.49 3.64
CA VAL A 75 5.36 -32.73 3.45
C VAL A 75 6.45 -32.88 4.52
N GLN A 76 7.25 -31.83 4.74
CA GLN A 76 8.35 -31.86 5.70
C GLN A 76 7.85 -32.14 7.13
N PHE A 77 6.78 -31.49 7.56
CA PHE A 77 6.21 -31.64 8.89
C PHE A 77 5.13 -32.72 8.99
N ARG A 78 4.85 -33.46 7.90
CA ARG A 78 3.85 -34.54 7.82
C ARG A 78 2.47 -34.12 8.33
N MET A 79 2.02 -32.93 7.93
CA MET A 79 0.72 -32.37 8.30
C MET A 79 -0.03 -31.92 7.05
N ALA A 80 -1.32 -31.58 7.21
CA ALA A 80 -2.08 -31.01 6.12
C ALA A 80 -1.58 -29.59 5.80
N PRO A 81 -1.64 -29.12 4.53
CA PRO A 81 -1.29 -27.75 4.15
C PRO A 81 -2.02 -26.68 4.98
N ALA A 82 -3.31 -26.88 5.27
CA ALA A 82 -4.09 -25.98 6.13
C ALA A 82 -3.50 -25.85 7.54
N SER A 83 -2.93 -26.94 8.09
CA SER A 83 -2.26 -26.92 9.40
C SER A 83 -0.92 -26.17 9.38
N VAL A 84 -0.27 -26.04 8.23
CA VAL A 84 0.90 -25.18 8.07
C VAL A 84 0.47 -23.72 8.01
N MET A 85 -0.50 -23.43 7.13
CA MET A 85 -1.04 -22.10 6.93
C MET A 85 -2.41 -22.17 6.27
N GLU A 86 -3.40 -21.60 6.94
CA GLU A 86 -4.77 -21.52 6.45
C GLU A 86 -4.86 -20.73 5.13
N GLU A 87 -5.84 -21.07 4.28
CA GLU A 87 -6.01 -20.47 2.96
C GLU A 87 -6.21 -18.95 3.02
N HIS A 88 -6.98 -18.47 4.00
CA HIS A 88 -7.19 -17.04 4.17
C HIS A 88 -5.89 -16.28 4.47
N ALA A 89 -4.92 -16.92 5.15
CA ALA A 89 -3.62 -16.32 5.42
C ALA A 89 -2.77 -16.26 4.13
N VAL A 90 -2.82 -17.29 3.27
CA VAL A 90 -2.18 -17.28 1.94
C VAL A 90 -2.61 -16.04 1.15
N VAL A 91 -3.92 -15.84 0.99
CA VAL A 91 -4.44 -14.73 0.18
C VAL A 91 -4.22 -13.36 0.84
N LYS A 92 -4.22 -13.27 2.17
CA LYS A 92 -3.87 -12.03 2.90
C LYS A 92 -2.42 -11.62 2.65
N ILE A 93 -1.49 -12.58 2.75
CA ILE A 93 -0.07 -12.35 2.50
C ILE A 93 0.13 -11.97 1.04
N ALA A 94 -0.43 -12.74 0.10
CA ALA A 94 -0.31 -12.46 -1.32
C ALA A 94 -0.84 -11.06 -1.68
N TYR A 95 -2.03 -10.69 -1.19
CA TYR A 95 -2.63 -9.38 -1.42
C TYR A 95 -1.76 -8.24 -0.87
N THR A 96 -1.27 -8.40 0.36
CA THR A 96 -0.47 -7.38 1.05
C THR A 96 0.89 -7.22 0.36
N VAL A 97 1.62 -8.31 0.16
CA VAL A 97 2.96 -8.30 -0.44
C VAL A 97 2.92 -7.81 -1.88
N ALA A 98 1.93 -8.25 -2.67
CA ALA A 98 1.81 -7.78 -4.04
C ALA A 98 1.70 -6.24 -4.10
N SER A 99 1.04 -5.62 -3.12
CA SER A 99 0.81 -4.17 -3.04
C SER A 99 1.99 -3.35 -2.50
N MET A 100 3.07 -3.99 -2.06
CA MET A 100 4.24 -3.29 -1.52
C MET A 100 4.98 -2.53 -2.62
N GLY A 101 5.46 -1.33 -2.26
CA GLY A 101 6.21 -0.46 -3.16
C GLY A 101 7.66 -0.90 -3.33
N VAL A 102 8.33 -0.35 -4.34
CA VAL A 102 9.76 -0.58 -4.59
C VAL A 102 10.58 -0.15 -3.38
N GLY A 103 11.53 -1.00 -2.97
CA GLY A 103 12.42 -0.77 -1.84
C GLY A 103 11.87 -1.20 -0.48
N VAL A 104 10.59 -1.56 -0.37
CA VAL A 104 10.01 -2.09 0.87
C VAL A 104 10.30 -3.60 0.97
N ARG A 105 10.78 -4.05 2.13
CA ARG A 105 11.09 -5.46 2.38
C ARG A 105 10.02 -6.14 3.23
N VAL A 106 9.79 -7.42 2.95
CA VAL A 106 8.94 -8.27 3.78
C VAL A 106 9.58 -8.43 5.16
N ASN A 107 8.82 -8.16 6.21
CA ASN A 107 9.29 -8.27 7.58
C ASN A 107 8.80 -9.60 8.20
N LYS A 108 9.74 -10.41 8.70
CA LYS A 108 9.46 -11.69 9.34
C LYS A 108 8.54 -11.54 10.56
N ASP A 109 8.84 -10.59 11.43
CA ASP A 109 8.05 -10.32 12.63
C ASP A 109 6.64 -9.86 12.27
N ALA A 110 6.48 -9.20 11.11
CA ALA A 110 5.17 -8.82 10.63
C ALA A 110 4.30 -10.02 10.22
N LEU A 111 4.87 -11.01 9.54
CA LEU A 111 4.20 -12.28 9.20
C LEU A 111 3.88 -13.09 10.45
N PHE A 112 4.81 -13.13 11.41
CA PHE A 112 4.56 -13.75 12.69
C PHE A 112 3.41 -13.05 13.43
N ALA A 113 3.44 -11.73 13.57
CA ALA A 113 2.35 -11.00 14.23
C ALA A 113 1.00 -11.17 13.48
N ALA A 114 1.02 -11.40 12.17
CA ALA A 114 -0.17 -11.71 11.37
C ALA A 114 -0.70 -13.15 11.53
N GLY A 115 -0.10 -13.96 12.40
CA GLY A 115 -0.57 -15.30 12.75
C GLY A 115 0.13 -16.45 12.03
N VAL A 116 1.18 -16.19 11.24
CA VAL A 116 1.98 -17.26 10.63
C VAL A 116 2.87 -17.90 11.70
N ARG A 117 2.72 -19.20 11.95
CA ARG A 117 3.35 -19.93 13.08
C ARG A 117 4.25 -21.10 12.65
N SER A 118 4.59 -21.22 11.36
CA SER A 118 5.34 -22.37 10.85
C SER A 118 6.85 -22.27 11.13
N GLY A 119 7.49 -23.43 11.35
CA GLY A 119 8.95 -23.53 11.50
C GLY A 119 9.75 -23.23 10.22
N GLY A 120 9.06 -22.97 9.11
CA GLY A 120 9.64 -22.63 7.80
C GLY A 120 9.47 -21.16 7.40
N LEU A 121 9.17 -20.27 8.35
CA LEU A 121 8.87 -18.87 8.07
C LEU A 121 10.02 -18.14 7.34
N ASP A 122 11.27 -18.47 7.62
CA ASP A 122 12.42 -17.88 6.92
C ASP A 122 12.43 -18.23 5.43
N ALA A 123 12.05 -19.46 5.08
CA ALA A 123 11.91 -19.87 3.68
C ALA A 123 10.75 -19.14 2.99
N LEU A 124 9.63 -18.91 3.68
CA LEU A 124 8.54 -18.08 3.13
C LEU A 124 9.02 -16.66 2.87
N VAL A 125 9.71 -16.03 3.83
CA VAL A 125 10.26 -14.67 3.66
C VAL A 125 11.19 -14.63 2.46
N ALA A 126 12.07 -15.62 2.29
CA ALA A 126 12.96 -15.71 1.14
C ALA A 126 12.17 -15.79 -0.19
N THR A 127 11.14 -16.65 -0.28
CA THR A 127 10.27 -16.77 -1.45
C THR A 127 9.57 -15.45 -1.79
N LEU A 128 9.06 -14.74 -0.78
CA LEU A 128 8.38 -13.46 -0.97
C LEU A 128 9.35 -12.36 -1.43
N VAL A 129 10.56 -12.31 -0.85
CA VAL A 129 11.60 -11.34 -1.24
C VAL A 129 12.08 -11.60 -2.66
N GLU A 130 12.35 -12.84 -3.02
CA GLU A 130 12.75 -13.23 -4.38
C GLU A 130 11.71 -12.81 -5.41
N TRP A 131 10.42 -13.09 -5.15
CA TRP A 131 9.33 -12.67 -6.02
C TRP A 131 9.26 -11.15 -6.18
N MET A 132 9.41 -10.39 -5.09
CA MET A 132 9.42 -8.93 -5.16
C MET A 132 10.59 -8.39 -5.98
N ASP A 133 11.78 -8.97 -5.82
CA ASP A 133 12.98 -8.58 -6.57
C ASP A 133 12.82 -8.88 -8.07
N GLU A 134 12.26 -10.04 -8.43
CA GLU A 134 11.93 -10.39 -9.82
C GLU A 134 10.92 -9.41 -10.43
N LYS A 135 9.83 -9.11 -9.70
CA LYS A 135 8.81 -8.16 -10.13
C LYS A 135 9.39 -6.77 -10.37
N ASN A 136 10.22 -6.29 -9.43
CA ASN A 136 10.85 -4.98 -9.54
C ASN A 136 11.80 -4.91 -10.74
N LYS A 137 12.62 -5.95 -10.97
CA LYS A 137 13.50 -6.05 -12.14
C LYS A 137 12.72 -6.05 -13.46
N LYS A 138 11.62 -6.82 -13.55
CA LYS A 138 10.77 -6.83 -14.76
C LYS A 138 10.23 -5.44 -15.09
N ASN A 139 9.80 -4.69 -14.07
CA ASN A 139 9.30 -3.33 -14.24
C ASN A 139 10.40 -2.33 -14.67
N GLU A 140 11.64 -2.51 -14.22
CA GLU A 140 12.78 -1.67 -14.67
C GLU A 140 13.16 -1.91 -16.14
N VAL A 141 13.14 -3.17 -16.58
CA VAL A 141 13.47 -3.55 -17.97
C VAL A 141 12.39 -3.08 -18.95
N GLU A 142 11.12 -3.21 -18.60
CA GLU A 142 10.00 -2.77 -19.45
C GLU A 142 9.84 -1.24 -19.49
N GLY A 143 10.18 -0.53 -18.40
CA GLY A 143 10.12 0.94 -18.33
C GLY A 143 11.23 1.68 -19.10
N SER A 144 12.33 1.01 -19.46
CA SER A 144 13.47 1.63 -20.17
C SER A 144 13.27 1.73 -21.69
N GLY A 145 12.09 1.37 -22.21
CA GLY A 145 11.84 1.23 -23.64
C GLY A 145 11.65 2.50 -24.48
N ASN A 146 11.40 3.69 -23.89
CA ASN A 146 10.95 4.83 -24.72
C ASN A 146 11.35 6.26 -24.33
N ASN A 147 12.34 6.48 -23.47
CA ASN A 147 12.90 7.84 -23.28
C ASN A 147 14.42 7.84 -23.30
N LYS A 148 14.99 7.77 -24.51
CA LYS A 148 16.35 8.28 -24.79
C LYS A 148 16.24 9.74 -25.21
N THR A 149 16.10 10.63 -24.24
CA THR A 149 16.49 12.03 -24.40
C THR A 149 17.40 12.42 -23.23
N ALA A 150 18.60 12.86 -23.62
CA ALA A 150 19.62 13.54 -22.81
C ALA A 150 20.22 12.78 -21.61
N SER A 151 21.34 12.11 -21.91
CA SER A 151 22.54 12.07 -21.07
C SER A 151 22.65 13.24 -20.07
N GLY A 152 22.53 12.93 -18.78
CA GLY A 152 22.91 13.82 -17.69
C GLY A 152 23.36 12.95 -16.51
N THR A 153 24.66 13.05 -16.17
CA THR A 153 25.32 12.60 -14.94
C THR A 153 24.43 11.88 -13.91
N GLY A 154 24.75 10.61 -13.61
CA GLY A 154 24.13 9.82 -12.53
C GLY A 154 24.28 10.50 -11.18
N LYS A 155 23.41 11.47 -10.91
CA LYS A 155 23.31 12.18 -9.65
C LYS A 155 22.62 11.22 -8.70
N VAL A 156 23.38 10.64 -7.77
CA VAL A 156 22.81 9.86 -6.67
C VAL A 156 21.83 10.77 -5.94
N THR A 157 20.54 10.49 -6.04
CA THR A 157 19.50 11.26 -5.36
C THR A 157 19.54 10.94 -3.88
N LYS A 158 19.57 11.97 -3.03
CA LYS A 158 19.72 11.78 -1.59
C LYS A 158 18.38 11.32 -0.98
N PRO A 159 18.37 10.24 -0.17
CA PRO A 159 17.16 9.84 0.53
C PRO A 159 16.79 10.87 1.61
N MET A 160 15.49 11.03 1.86
CA MET A 160 15.02 11.81 3.00
C MET A 160 15.44 11.13 4.31
N SER A 161 15.98 11.93 5.22
CA SER A 161 16.38 11.50 6.55
C SER A 161 15.39 11.97 7.61
N PHE A 162 15.23 11.15 8.65
CA PHE A 162 14.39 11.42 9.80
C PHE A 162 15.19 11.20 11.08
N GLN A 163 14.90 12.02 12.08
CA GLN A 163 15.43 11.85 13.44
C GLN A 163 14.89 10.57 14.08
N THR A 164 15.63 10.01 15.03
CA THR A 164 15.27 8.74 15.68
C THR A 164 14.10 8.88 16.67
N HIS A 165 13.77 10.10 17.11
CA HIS A 165 12.64 10.33 18.00
C HIS A 165 11.35 10.61 17.22
N THR A 166 10.21 10.48 17.90
CA THR A 166 8.91 10.84 17.32
C THR A 166 8.89 12.32 16.94
N PHE A 167 8.21 12.62 15.83
CA PHE A 167 7.89 13.99 15.44
C PHE A 167 6.44 14.28 15.83
N LYS A 168 6.22 15.37 16.55
CA LYS A 168 4.90 15.85 16.95
C LYS A 168 4.68 17.25 16.38
N PRO A 169 3.66 17.45 15.52
CA PRO A 169 3.32 18.78 15.03
C PRO A 169 2.89 19.70 16.17
N SER A 170 3.19 20.99 16.05
CA SER A 170 2.82 21.99 17.06
C SER A 170 1.31 22.19 17.17
N LYS A 171 0.58 21.99 16.07
CA LYS A 171 -0.88 22.03 15.97
C LYS A 171 -1.37 21.06 14.91
N SER A 172 -2.66 20.69 14.99
CA SER A 172 -3.36 20.06 13.86
C SER A 172 -3.35 21.02 12.67
N TRP A 173 -3.27 20.47 11.47
CA TRP A 173 -3.53 21.23 10.26
C TRP A 173 -4.95 21.78 10.29
N GLU A 174 -5.11 23.04 9.88
CA GLU A 174 -6.35 23.82 10.05
C GLU A 174 -7.55 23.19 9.33
N TYR A 175 -7.32 22.57 8.18
CA TYR A 175 -8.34 21.93 7.36
C TYR A 175 -8.43 20.41 7.54
N ALA A 176 -7.83 19.87 8.59
CA ALA A 176 -7.91 18.44 8.90
C ALA A 176 -9.33 18.05 9.36
N VAL A 177 -10.06 17.30 8.54
CA VAL A 177 -11.45 16.92 8.84
C VAL A 177 -11.53 15.60 9.58
N TYR A 178 -11.95 15.64 10.83
CA TYR A 178 -12.18 14.44 11.64
C TYR A 178 -13.58 13.85 11.39
N LYS A 179 -13.65 12.63 10.82
CA LYS A 179 -14.90 11.93 10.50
C LYS A 179 -14.98 10.58 11.22
N PRO A 180 -15.53 10.52 12.44
CA PRO A 180 -15.65 9.27 13.19
C PRO A 180 -16.74 8.36 12.59
N ASN A 181 -16.49 7.06 12.61
CA ASN A 181 -17.49 6.07 12.27
C ASN A 181 -18.53 5.94 13.40
N LYS A 182 -19.81 5.97 13.07
CA LYS A 182 -20.91 5.89 14.06
C LYS A 182 -20.86 4.64 14.94
N LYS A 183 -20.33 3.52 14.45
CA LYS A 183 -20.30 2.24 15.18
C LYS A 183 -19.11 2.15 16.14
N THR A 184 -17.94 2.61 15.72
CA THR A 184 -16.69 2.44 16.48
C THR A 184 -16.30 3.69 17.26
N GLY A 185 -16.86 4.87 16.92
CA GLY A 185 -16.46 6.15 17.47
C GLY A 185 -15.11 6.68 16.97
N LEU A 186 -14.37 5.87 16.20
CA LEU A 186 -13.04 6.17 15.68
C LEU A 186 -13.11 6.60 14.22
N ALA A 187 -12.22 7.49 13.80
CA ALA A 187 -12.02 7.73 12.36
C ALA A 187 -11.35 6.52 11.69
N THR A 188 -11.53 6.39 10.37
CA THR A 188 -11.00 5.25 9.59
C THR A 188 -9.49 5.04 9.77
N TRP A 189 -8.74 6.14 9.93
CA TRP A 189 -7.29 6.10 10.09
C TRP A 189 -6.82 5.74 11.50
N GLU A 190 -7.63 6.00 12.53
CA GLU A 190 -7.21 5.90 13.93
C GLU A 190 -6.86 4.47 14.35
N SER A 191 -7.59 3.47 13.85
CA SER A 191 -7.31 2.08 14.21
C SER A 191 -5.91 1.66 13.75
N SER A 192 -5.53 2.00 12.52
CA SER A 192 -4.19 1.72 11.99
C SER A 192 -3.12 2.54 12.70
N TYR A 193 -3.39 3.83 12.94
CA TYR A 193 -2.48 4.72 13.65
C TYR A 193 -2.18 4.24 15.07
N ASN A 194 -3.21 3.89 15.86
CA ASN A 194 -3.06 3.44 17.24
C ASN A 194 -2.26 2.13 17.33
N ARG A 195 -2.47 1.20 16.41
CA ARG A 195 -1.71 -0.05 16.34
C ARG A 195 -0.25 0.18 15.98
N PHE A 196 0.01 1.08 15.03
CA PHE A 196 1.38 1.47 14.70
C PHE A 196 2.08 2.10 15.90
N LEU A 197 1.41 3.01 16.60
CA LEU A 197 1.93 3.64 17.83
C LEU A 197 2.19 2.60 18.94
N ALA A 198 1.39 1.54 19.02
CA ALA A 198 1.59 0.43 19.95
C ALA A 198 2.75 -0.51 19.57
N GLY A 199 3.47 -0.24 18.46
CA GLY A 199 4.64 -1.01 18.04
C GLY A 199 4.38 -2.03 16.93
N GLU A 200 3.16 -2.15 16.40
CA GLU A 200 2.86 -3.10 15.32
C GLU A 200 3.34 -2.60 13.96
N HIS A 201 3.90 -3.50 13.14
CA HIS A 201 4.29 -3.19 11.76
C HIS A 201 3.08 -2.87 10.88
N ALA A 202 3.24 -1.92 9.96
CA ALA A 202 2.25 -1.56 8.94
C ALA A 202 1.86 -2.78 8.08
N GLN A 203 2.80 -3.69 7.81
CA GLN A 203 2.53 -4.96 7.14
C GLN A 203 1.56 -5.84 7.95
N THR A 204 1.75 -5.97 9.26
CA THR A 204 0.83 -6.70 10.15
C THR A 204 -0.55 -6.06 10.15
N ILE A 205 -0.62 -4.74 10.32
CA ILE A 205 -1.87 -3.98 10.35
C ILE A 205 -2.62 -4.14 9.02
N ALA A 206 -1.90 -4.19 7.90
CA ALA A 206 -2.47 -4.38 6.56
C ALA A 206 -3.07 -5.79 6.38
N MET A 207 -2.41 -6.82 6.92
CA MET A 207 -2.89 -8.21 6.86
C MET A 207 -4.06 -8.49 7.84
N THR A 208 -4.08 -7.81 8.99
CA THR A 208 -5.02 -8.09 10.08
C THR A 208 -5.83 -6.85 10.53
N PRO A 209 -6.41 -6.04 9.63
CA PRO A 209 -7.10 -4.83 10.03
C PRO A 209 -8.34 -5.15 10.88
N ALA A 210 -8.79 -4.18 11.67
CA ALA A 210 -9.86 -4.37 12.66
C ALA A 210 -11.21 -4.85 12.07
N ASN A 211 -11.42 -4.64 10.77
CA ASN A 211 -12.61 -5.11 10.05
C ASN A 211 -12.44 -6.47 9.35
N GLY A 212 -11.32 -7.16 9.59
CA GLY A 212 -10.97 -8.47 9.01
C GLY A 212 -10.55 -8.45 7.54
N ARG A 213 -10.85 -7.39 6.78
CA ARG A 213 -10.60 -7.30 5.33
C ARG A 213 -9.20 -6.76 5.06
N PRO A 214 -8.26 -7.56 4.53
CA PRO A 214 -6.91 -7.09 4.32
C PRO A 214 -6.88 -5.84 3.44
N ILE A 215 -6.00 -4.91 3.79
CA ILE A 215 -5.78 -3.64 3.09
C ILE A 215 -4.33 -3.58 2.59
N GLN A 216 -4.03 -2.60 1.76
CA GLN A 216 -2.68 -2.40 1.26
C GLN A 216 -1.81 -1.71 2.31
N VAL A 217 -0.50 -1.98 2.31
CA VAL A 217 0.46 -1.33 3.22
C VAL A 217 0.44 0.19 3.04
N GLY A 218 0.33 0.67 1.79
CA GLY A 218 0.20 2.10 1.50
C GLY A 218 -1.05 2.76 2.11
N THR A 219 -2.13 2.01 2.31
CA THR A 219 -3.31 2.48 3.04
C THR A 219 -2.99 2.71 4.51
N VAL A 220 -2.29 1.75 5.14
CA VAL A 220 -1.86 1.86 6.55
C VAL A 220 -0.91 3.03 6.74
N VAL A 221 0.12 3.16 5.89
CA VAL A 221 1.04 4.30 5.89
C VAL A 221 0.26 5.61 5.75
N GLY A 222 -0.73 5.61 4.87
CA GLY A 222 -1.66 6.71 4.73
C GLY A 222 -2.39 7.11 6.00
N HIS A 223 -2.95 6.13 6.70
CA HIS A 223 -3.63 6.37 7.98
C HIS A 223 -2.68 6.93 9.04
N ILE A 224 -1.42 6.48 9.06
CA ILE A 224 -0.40 6.98 9.99
C ILE A 224 -0.07 8.45 9.66
N LEU A 225 0.09 8.77 8.37
CA LEU A 225 0.29 10.13 7.88
C LEU A 225 -0.93 11.04 8.11
N ASP A 226 -2.15 10.52 8.06
CA ASP A 226 -3.36 11.26 8.43
C ASP A 226 -3.32 11.65 9.92
N GLY A 227 -2.91 10.72 10.80
CA GLY A 227 -2.67 11.00 12.22
C GLY A 227 -1.69 12.16 12.42
N LEU A 228 -0.61 12.20 11.63
CA LEU A 228 0.32 13.33 11.63
C LEU A 228 -0.37 14.65 11.26
N THR A 229 -1.20 14.68 10.21
CA THR A 229 -1.93 15.91 9.84
C THR A 229 -2.91 16.39 10.91
N HIS A 230 -3.41 15.48 11.75
CA HIS A 230 -4.24 15.77 12.92
C HIS A 230 -3.45 16.19 14.17
N GLY A 231 -2.14 16.47 14.03
CA GLY A 231 -1.29 16.90 15.14
C GLY A 231 -0.88 15.78 16.10
N ARG A 232 -1.02 14.51 15.68
CA ARG A 232 -0.55 13.36 16.46
C ARG A 232 0.93 13.12 16.20
N GLU A 233 1.60 12.50 17.16
CA GLU A 233 3.01 12.15 17.00
C GLU A 233 3.21 10.91 16.13
N VAL A 234 4.28 10.88 15.35
CA VAL A 234 4.64 9.74 14.50
C VAL A 234 6.16 9.53 14.55
N ASP A 235 6.57 8.27 14.69
CA ASP A 235 7.95 7.85 14.42
C ASP A 235 8.15 7.78 12.89
N LEU A 236 8.56 8.90 12.30
CA LEU A 236 8.77 9.01 10.85
C LEU A 236 9.94 8.15 10.37
N LYS A 237 10.95 7.94 11.22
CA LYS A 237 12.09 7.08 10.88
C LYS A 237 11.65 5.63 10.73
N ARG A 238 10.88 5.14 11.70
CA ARG A 238 10.28 3.80 11.59
C ARG A 238 9.34 3.70 10.40
N LEU A 239 8.45 4.67 10.21
CA LEU A 239 7.52 4.65 9.07
C LEU A 239 8.27 4.61 7.72
N SER A 240 9.39 5.33 7.60
CA SER A 240 10.24 5.35 6.40
C SER A 240 10.91 4.01 6.07
N SER A 241 11.01 3.10 7.05
CA SER A 241 11.49 1.73 6.83
C SER A 241 10.42 0.80 6.26
N GLU A 242 9.15 1.19 6.39
CA GLU A 242 7.98 0.41 5.96
C GLU A 242 7.34 0.98 4.67
N SER A 243 7.72 2.20 4.27
CA SER A 243 7.35 2.85 3.02
C SER A 243 8.38 3.89 2.63
N THR A 244 8.71 3.96 1.36
CA THR A 244 9.71 4.88 0.82
C THR A 244 9.17 6.32 0.79
N PRO A 245 9.72 7.27 1.57
CA PRO A 245 9.42 8.70 1.44
C PRO A 245 10.02 9.28 0.13
N PRO A 246 9.61 10.49 -0.31
CA PRO A 246 10.27 11.21 -1.39
C PRO A 246 11.78 11.33 -1.16
N ASN A 247 12.57 11.14 -2.22
CA ASN A 247 13.96 11.60 -2.23
C ASN A 247 14.07 13.12 -2.53
N GLU A 248 15.29 13.67 -2.48
CA GLU A 248 15.56 15.11 -2.72
C GLU A 248 14.99 15.59 -4.07
N GLU A 249 15.20 14.84 -5.15
CA GLU A 249 14.71 15.22 -6.49
C GLU A 249 13.19 15.15 -6.60
N GLU A 250 12.58 14.10 -6.02
CA GLU A 250 11.12 13.95 -6.00
C GLU A 250 10.45 15.05 -5.17
N TRP A 251 11.07 15.44 -4.05
CA TRP A 251 10.63 16.56 -3.23
C TRP A 251 10.71 17.88 -4.00
N ASP A 252 11.84 18.15 -4.66
CA ASP A 252 12.04 19.36 -5.46
C ASP A 252 11.05 19.45 -6.62
N LYS A 253 10.72 18.32 -7.27
CA LYS A 253 9.68 18.28 -8.31
C LYS A 253 8.29 18.62 -7.76
N LEU A 254 7.97 18.21 -6.53
CA LEU A 254 6.68 18.56 -5.91
C LEU A 254 6.63 20.03 -5.47
N LEU A 255 7.76 20.60 -5.05
CA LEU A 255 7.89 22.05 -4.82
C LEU A 255 7.69 22.84 -6.12
N MET A 256 8.30 22.37 -7.22
CA MET A 256 8.08 22.94 -8.55
C MET A 256 6.60 22.84 -8.95
N CYS A 257 5.92 21.71 -8.71
CA CYS A 257 4.48 21.58 -8.96
C CYS A 257 3.65 22.63 -8.20
N GLU A 258 3.91 22.86 -6.91
CA GLU A 258 3.23 23.94 -6.16
C GLU A 258 3.45 25.30 -6.82
N SER A 259 4.69 25.61 -7.21
CA SER A 259 5.02 26.90 -7.81
C SER A 259 4.36 27.10 -9.17
N GLU A 260 4.31 26.07 -10.02
CA GLU A 260 3.78 26.18 -11.39
C GLU A 260 2.26 26.12 -11.44
N THR A 261 1.64 25.33 -10.56
CA THR A 261 0.17 25.22 -10.50
C THR A 261 -0.47 26.32 -9.66
N GLY A 262 0.30 26.96 -8.76
CA GLY A 262 -0.20 27.92 -7.79
C GLY A 262 -1.00 27.28 -6.65
N PHE A 263 -0.98 25.95 -6.52
CA PHE A 263 -1.74 25.23 -5.49
C PHE A 263 -1.07 25.38 -4.12
N ASP A 264 -1.83 25.77 -3.11
CA ASP A 264 -1.39 25.73 -1.72
C ASP A 264 -1.76 24.40 -1.05
N ILE A 265 -0.79 23.50 -0.92
CA ILE A 265 -0.99 22.20 -0.27
C ILE A 265 -1.33 22.31 1.22
N THR A 266 -0.97 23.43 1.84
CA THR A 266 -1.24 23.73 3.25
C THR A 266 -2.51 24.55 3.46
N GLY A 267 -3.12 25.05 2.38
CA GLY A 267 -4.36 25.82 2.37
C GLY A 267 -5.62 24.95 2.37
N ASP A 268 -6.80 25.56 2.19
CA ASP A 268 -8.08 24.86 2.15
C ASP A 268 -8.16 23.99 0.88
N PRO A 269 -8.31 22.65 0.97
CA PRO A 269 -8.48 21.79 -0.19
C PRO A 269 -9.67 22.15 -1.08
N SER A 270 -10.61 22.93 -0.56
CA SER A 270 -11.80 23.38 -1.30
C SER A 270 -11.54 24.55 -2.22
N THR A 271 -10.43 25.27 -2.02
CA THR A 271 -10.08 26.48 -2.78
C THR A 271 -8.66 26.47 -3.33
N SER A 272 -7.89 25.39 -3.11
CA SER A 272 -6.49 25.26 -3.53
C SER A 272 -6.29 24.58 -4.88
N GLY A 273 -7.33 24.53 -5.73
CA GLY A 273 -7.31 23.97 -7.08
C GLY A 273 -7.24 25.03 -8.18
N VAL A 274 -7.34 24.57 -9.43
CA VAL A 274 -7.38 25.45 -10.62
C VAL A 274 -8.52 26.46 -10.47
N ASP A 275 -8.23 27.73 -10.76
CA ASP A 275 -9.17 28.86 -10.67
C ASP A 275 -9.86 29.00 -9.28
N GLY A 276 -9.19 28.58 -8.21
CA GLY A 276 -9.72 28.61 -6.83
C GLY A 276 -10.72 27.49 -6.54
N GLY A 277 -10.70 26.41 -7.33
CA GLY A 277 -11.52 25.22 -7.14
C GLY A 277 -10.96 24.23 -6.12
N HIS A 278 -11.44 22.99 -6.18
CA HIS A 278 -10.97 21.91 -5.32
C HIS A 278 -9.59 21.39 -5.74
N PHE A 279 -8.76 21.02 -4.76
CA PHE A 279 -7.50 20.34 -4.99
C PHE A 279 -7.73 18.99 -5.68
N VAL A 280 -7.12 18.80 -6.85
CA VAL A 280 -7.14 17.55 -7.61
C VAL A 280 -5.70 17.09 -7.84
N MET A 281 -5.36 15.88 -7.37
CA MET A 281 -3.99 15.34 -7.46
C MET A 281 -3.49 15.26 -8.91
N LYS A 282 -4.37 14.89 -9.86
CA LYS A 282 -4.05 14.81 -11.29
C LYS A 282 -3.57 16.16 -11.82
N ASP A 283 -4.22 17.24 -11.41
CA ASP A 283 -3.94 18.59 -11.90
C ASP A 283 -2.70 19.16 -11.21
N PHE A 284 -2.53 18.88 -9.90
CA PHE A 284 -1.31 19.22 -9.16
C PHE A 284 -0.05 18.58 -9.77
N LEU A 285 -0.15 17.31 -10.19
CA LEU A 285 0.96 16.57 -10.78
C LEU A 285 1.15 16.87 -12.27
N CYS A 286 0.39 17.79 -12.87
CA CYS A 286 0.48 18.14 -14.28
C CYS A 286 1.90 18.52 -14.74
N PRO A 287 2.68 19.33 -14.01
CA PRO A 287 4.05 19.68 -14.42
C PRO A 287 4.99 18.49 -14.58
N VAL A 288 4.76 17.42 -13.80
CA VAL A 288 5.58 16.21 -13.81
C VAL A 288 5.06 15.17 -14.79
N MET A 289 3.74 14.99 -14.85
CA MET A 289 3.10 13.98 -15.71
C MET A 289 2.87 14.48 -17.15
N GLY A 290 2.90 15.79 -17.36
CA GLY A 290 2.60 16.45 -18.62
C GLY A 290 1.10 16.63 -18.90
N ASN A 291 0.77 17.70 -19.64
CA ASN A 291 -0.61 18.04 -20.02
C ASN A 291 -1.32 16.91 -20.77
N ALA A 292 -0.60 16.18 -21.63
CA ALA A 292 -1.17 15.08 -22.41
C ALA A 292 -1.73 13.97 -21.50
N PHE A 293 -1.02 13.62 -20.42
CA PHE A 293 -1.49 12.63 -19.45
C PHE A 293 -2.73 13.13 -18.69
N VAL A 294 -2.72 14.40 -18.27
CA VAL A 294 -3.82 14.99 -17.49
C VAL A 294 -5.12 15.02 -18.28
N MET A 295 -5.06 15.31 -19.58
CA MET A 295 -6.23 15.35 -20.46
C MET A 295 -6.75 13.95 -20.84
N LYS A 296 -5.96 12.90 -20.63
CA LYS A 296 -6.28 11.53 -21.02
C LYS A 296 -7.20 10.85 -20.00
N ASP A 297 -8.26 10.23 -20.51
CA ASP A 297 -9.20 9.47 -19.69
C ASP A 297 -8.54 8.23 -19.09
N TYR A 298 -9.02 7.80 -17.91
CA TYR A 298 -8.38 6.71 -17.17
C TYR A 298 -8.31 5.41 -17.98
N THR A 299 -9.34 5.11 -18.77
CA THR A 299 -9.43 3.89 -19.60
C THR A 299 -8.47 3.89 -20.79
N GLU A 300 -8.03 5.07 -21.22
CA GLU A 300 -7.11 5.22 -22.36
C GLU A 300 -5.65 5.17 -21.92
N ARG A 301 -5.38 5.33 -20.62
CA ARG A 301 -4.02 5.30 -20.07
C ARG A 301 -3.39 3.94 -20.23
N SER A 302 -2.11 3.93 -20.63
CA SER A 302 -1.30 2.72 -20.62
C SER A 302 -1.04 2.25 -19.18
N GLU A 303 -0.60 1.01 -19.02
CA GLU A 303 -0.28 0.48 -17.69
C GLU A 303 0.94 1.19 -17.09
N GLU A 304 1.88 1.62 -17.93
CA GLU A 304 3.05 2.40 -17.53
C GLU A 304 2.63 3.79 -17.01
N GLU A 305 1.73 4.48 -17.72
CA GLU A 305 1.18 5.78 -17.29
C GLU A 305 0.43 5.67 -15.96
N LYS A 306 -0.35 4.59 -15.76
CA LYS A 306 -1.05 4.32 -14.49
C LYS A 306 -0.06 4.01 -13.36
N ALA A 307 0.98 3.23 -13.64
CA ALA A 307 2.01 2.87 -12.67
C ALA A 307 2.82 4.11 -12.23
N GLU A 308 3.21 4.96 -13.19
CA GLU A 308 3.93 6.20 -12.91
C GLU A 308 3.07 7.18 -12.09
N PHE A 309 1.81 7.36 -12.46
CA PHE A 309 0.89 8.20 -11.68
C PHE A 309 0.67 7.65 -10.26
N SER A 310 0.55 6.33 -10.11
CA SER A 310 0.42 5.68 -8.81
C SER A 310 1.67 5.90 -7.95
N LYS A 311 2.86 5.81 -8.54
CA LYS A 311 4.13 6.15 -7.88
C LYS A 311 4.08 7.59 -7.34
N TRP A 312 3.76 8.56 -8.21
CA TRP A 312 3.69 9.97 -7.82
C TRP A 312 2.62 10.26 -6.77
N CYS A 313 1.46 9.59 -6.83
CA CYS A 313 0.46 9.69 -5.77
C CYS A 313 1.01 9.25 -4.40
N GLY A 314 1.82 8.19 -4.36
CA GLY A 314 2.47 7.73 -3.13
C GLY A 314 3.45 8.75 -2.56
N VAL A 315 4.29 9.33 -3.42
CA VAL A 315 5.26 10.39 -3.06
C VAL A 315 4.54 11.66 -2.60
N LEU A 316 3.52 12.08 -3.36
CA LEU A 316 2.69 13.25 -3.06
C LEU A 316 2.02 13.12 -1.70
N LYS A 317 1.58 11.93 -1.30
CA LYS A 317 0.95 11.71 0.01
C LYS A 317 1.89 12.05 1.15
N TRP A 318 3.13 11.57 1.09
CA TRP A 318 4.18 11.94 2.06
C TRP A 318 4.41 13.45 2.07
N TYR A 319 4.61 14.03 0.89
CA TYR A 319 4.84 15.45 0.73
C TYR A 319 3.72 16.31 1.36
N MET A 320 2.47 16.03 1.02
CA MET A 320 1.31 16.74 1.56
C MET A 320 1.25 16.63 3.08
N SER A 321 1.40 15.43 3.63
CA SER A 321 1.32 15.22 5.07
C SER A 321 2.45 15.93 5.83
N LEU A 322 3.69 15.89 5.32
CA LEU A 322 4.83 16.58 5.93
C LEU A 322 4.68 18.11 5.85
N ARG A 323 4.28 18.65 4.69
CA ARG A 323 4.02 20.08 4.50
C ARG A 323 2.93 20.60 5.44
N ARG A 324 1.80 19.89 5.52
CA ARG A 324 0.66 20.24 6.40
C ARG A 324 0.98 20.15 7.89
N ALA A 325 1.86 19.21 8.25
CA ALA A 325 2.36 19.05 9.61
C ALA A 325 3.46 20.06 9.99
N GLY A 326 3.93 20.87 9.03
CA GLY A 326 5.03 21.81 9.24
C GLY A 326 6.39 21.14 9.44
N TYR A 327 6.56 19.91 8.93
CA TYR A 327 7.85 19.22 8.98
C TYR A 327 8.80 19.78 7.91
N ILE A 328 10.05 20.04 8.30
CA ILE A 328 11.10 20.48 7.39
C ILE A 328 11.98 19.27 7.07
N PRO A 329 12.02 18.79 5.82
CA PRO A 329 12.81 17.62 5.47
C PRO A 329 14.31 17.91 5.51
N SER A 330 15.07 16.86 5.84
CA SER A 330 16.51 16.79 5.62
C SER A 330 16.83 15.68 4.62
N PHE A 331 17.86 15.89 3.81
CA PHE A 331 18.31 14.91 2.83
C PHE A 331 19.78 14.61 3.09
N ASP A 332 20.04 13.44 3.65
CA ASP A 332 21.41 13.06 3.99
C ASP A 332 22.13 12.52 2.76
N SER A 333 23.39 12.89 2.62
CA SER A 333 24.30 12.16 1.74
C SER A 333 24.73 10.91 2.52
N GLN A 334 24.00 9.80 2.44
CA GLN A 334 24.50 8.58 3.05
C GLN A 334 25.79 8.16 2.35
N ILE A 335 26.92 8.35 3.04
CA ILE A 335 28.13 7.57 2.83
C ILE A 335 27.71 6.13 3.13
N LEU A 336 27.64 5.30 2.08
CA LEU A 336 27.58 3.85 2.21
C LEU A 336 28.76 3.42 3.10
N VAL A 337 28.47 2.86 4.27
CA VAL A 337 29.45 2.11 5.08
C VAL A 337 29.12 0.64 4.96
#